data_AF-A0A934K9L8-F1
#
_entry.id   AF-A0A934K9L8-F1
#
_cell.length_a   1.000
_cell.length_b   1.000
_cell.length_c   1.000
_cell.angle_alpha   90.00
_cell.angle_beta   90.00
_cell.angle_gamma   90.00
#
_symmetry.space_group_name_H-M   'P 1'
#
loop_
_entity.id
_entity.type
_entity.pdbx_description
1 polymer ?
#
loop_
_entity_poly.entity_id
_entity_poly.type
_entity_poly.pdbx_seq_one_letter_code
_entity_poly.pdbx_strand_id
1 'polypeptide(L)' 'RGMRRIYLDAGRGDEWFLDLGAQAFSGELTKLGIEHSLELFDGQHGGIGYRYPGAIRELVLALGG' A
#
# COMPACT_ATOMS: atom_id res chain seq x y z
N ARG A 1 -18.37 -13.03 -4.62
CA ARG A 1 -17.70 -11.83 -4.05
C ARG A 1 -16.37 -12.29 -3.46
N GLY A 2 -15.26 -11.69 -3.85
CA GLY A 2 -13.92 -12.03 -3.35
C GLY A 2 -13.04 -10.77 -3.29
N MET A 3 -11.85 -10.90 -2.70
CA MET A 3 -10.83 -9.84 -2.69
C MET A 3 -10.36 -9.59 -4.13
N ARG A 4 -10.39 -8.32 -4.56
CA ARG A 4 -10.02 -7.93 -5.94
C ARG A 4 -8.71 -7.17 -6.04
N ARG A 5 -8.18 -6.68 -4.92
CA ARG A 5 -6.97 -5.88 -4.92
C ARG A 5 -6.28 -5.86 -3.56
N ILE A 6 -4.94 -5.87 -3.59
CA ILE A 6 -4.07 -5.54 -2.47
C ILE A 6 -3.21 -4.34 -2.90
N TYR A 7 -3.34 -3.23 -2.18
CA TYR A 7 -2.54 -2.02 -2.35
C TYR A 7 -1.93 -1.67 -1.01
N LEU A 8 -0.63 -1.41 -1.01
CA LEU A 8 0.17 -1.04 0.15
C LEU A 8 0.85 0.29 -0.16
N ASP A 9 0.83 1.23 0.77
CA ASP A 9 1.69 2.41 0.72
C ASP A 9 2.22 2.77 2.10
N ALA A 10 3.42 3.36 2.13
CA ALA A 10 4.08 3.77 3.37
C ALA A 10 5.11 4.88 3.11
N GLY A 11 5.29 5.75 4.10
CA GLY A 11 6.32 6.79 4.08
C GLY A 11 7.70 6.21 4.38
N ARG A 12 8.73 6.55 3.59
CA ARG A 12 10.11 6.07 3.81
C ARG A 12 10.75 6.55 5.12
N GLY A 13 10.18 7.59 5.73
CA GLY A 13 10.59 8.14 7.02
C GLY A 13 9.61 7.81 8.14
N ASP A 14 8.80 6.76 7.99
CA ASP A 14 7.87 6.30 9.03
C ASP A 14 8.65 5.99 10.32
N GLU A 15 8.41 6.79 11.36
CA GLU A 15 9.09 6.73 12.64
C GLU A 15 8.77 5.46 13.44
N TRP A 16 7.79 4.66 12.99
CA TRP A 16 7.41 3.37 13.55
C TRP A 16 7.84 2.19 12.67
N PHE A 17 8.62 2.46 11.61
CA PHE A 17 9.18 1.47 10.69
C PHE A 17 8.12 0.65 9.94
N LEU A 18 6.92 1.19 9.72
CA LEU A 18 5.87 0.47 9.00
C LEU A 18 6.16 0.32 7.51
N ASP A 19 7.04 1.14 6.95
CA ASP A 19 7.58 0.98 5.59
C ASP A 19 8.38 -0.33 5.44
N LEU A 20 9.14 -0.72 6.46
CA LEU A 20 9.83 -2.00 6.50
C LEU A 20 8.82 -3.15 6.56
N GLY A 21 7.77 -2.99 7.37
CA GLY A 21 6.66 -3.95 7.45
C GLY A 21 5.93 -4.12 6.11
N ALA A 22 5.62 -3.01 5.43
CA ALA A 22 4.97 -3.01 4.13
C ALA A 22 5.84 -3.67 3.05
N GLN A 23 7.15 -3.38 3.04
CA GLN A 23 8.12 -4.04 2.15
C GLN A 23 8.23 -5.54 2.41
N ALA A 24 8.34 -5.94 3.68
CA ALA A 24 8.41 -7.35 4.06
C ALA A 24 7.14 -8.10 3.64
N PHE A 25 5.97 -7.52 3.90
CA PHE A 25 4.68 -8.10 3.52
C PHE A 25 4.53 -8.22 1.99
N SER A 26 4.90 -7.18 1.24
CA SER A 26 4.97 -7.22 -0.22
C SER A 26 5.88 -8.35 -0.71
N GLY A 27 7.06 -8.52 -0.09
CA GLY A 27 7.97 -9.61 -0.39
C GLY A 27 7.35 -11.00 -0.21
N GLU A 28 6.58 -11.22 0.86
CA GLU A 28 5.86 -12.49 1.08
C GLU A 28 4.75 -12.71 0.04
N LEU A 29 4.00 -11.66 -0.32
CA LEU A 29 3.00 -11.76 -1.39
C LEU A 29 3.66 -12.12 -2.74
N THR A 30 4.80 -11.51 -3.06
CA THR A 30 5.58 -11.86 -4.26
C THR A 30 6.00 -13.34 -4.25
N LYS A 31 6.51 -13.85 -3.13
CA LYS A 31 6.91 -15.27 -3.02
C LYS A 31 5.74 -16.22 -3.24
N LEU A 32 4.54 -15.83 -2.83
CA LEU A 32 3.32 -16.60 -3.02
C LEU A 32 2.66 -16.40 -4.41
N GLY A 33 3.23 -15.55 -5.27
CA GLY A 33 2.67 -15.24 -6.58
C GLY A 33 1.36 -14.44 -6.52
N ILE A 34 1.11 -13.73 -5.42
CA ILE A 34 -0.11 -12.94 -5.22
C ILE A 34 0.07 -11.56 -5.84
N GLU A 35 -0.85 -11.18 -6.73
CA GLU A 35 -0.84 -9.85 -7.34
C GLU A 35 -1.13 -8.76 -6.29
N HIS A 36 -0.23 -7.78 -6.21
CA HIS A 36 -0.32 -6.66 -5.30
C HIS A 36 0.51 -5.49 -5.81
N SER A 37 0.36 -4.34 -5.17
CA SER A 37 1.16 -3.14 -5.44
C SER A 37 1.66 -2.53 -4.14
N LEU A 38 2.90 -2.04 -4.15
CA LEU A 38 3.54 -1.33 -3.05
C LEU A 38 4.04 0.02 -3.56
N GLU A 39 3.67 1.11 -2.89
CA GLU A 39 4.16 2.46 -3.18
C GLU A 39 4.83 3.07 -1.94
N LEU A 40 6.14 3.31 -2.01
CA LEU A 40 6.86 4.03 -0.96
C LEU A 40 7.03 5.50 -1.36
N PHE A 41 6.59 6.40 -0.49
CA PHE A 41 6.63 7.84 -0.72
C PHE A 41 7.54 8.57 0.28
N ASP A 42 7.91 9.81 -0.04
CA ASP A 42 8.65 10.67 0.90
C ASP A 42 7.68 11.20 1.96
N GLY A 43 7.87 10.81 3.21
CA GLY A 43 6.94 11.13 4.30
C GLY A 43 7.15 10.32 5.58
N GLN A 44 6.46 10.74 6.63
CA GLN A 44 6.42 10.13 7.95
C GLN A 44 5.20 9.20 8.09
N HIS A 45 4.97 8.67 9.29
CA HIS A 45 3.76 7.92 9.60
C HIS A 45 2.51 8.80 9.54
N GLY A 46 2.59 9.99 10.16
CA GLY A 46 1.49 10.95 10.27
C GLY A 46 1.48 12.03 9.19
N GLY A 47 0.37 12.79 9.13
CA GLY A 47 0.26 13.96 8.24
C GLY A 47 0.08 13.65 6.76
N ILE A 48 -0.26 12.40 6.43
CA ILE A 48 -0.31 11.88 5.05
C ILE A 48 -1.67 12.05 4.36
N GLY A 49 -2.52 12.99 4.80
CA GLY A 49 -3.87 13.17 4.23
C GLY A 49 -3.87 13.44 2.71
N TYR A 50 -2.79 14.01 2.19
CA TYR A 50 -2.59 14.23 0.74
C TYR A 50 -2.46 12.92 -0.07
N ARG A 51 -2.20 11.78 0.58
CA ARG A 51 -2.11 10.45 -0.05
C ARG A 51 -3.48 9.77 -0.20
N TYR A 52 -4.48 10.17 0.58
CA TYR A 52 -5.79 9.53 0.58
C TYR A 52 -6.47 9.47 -0.81
N PRO A 53 -6.40 10.52 -1.65
CA PRO A 53 -6.94 10.43 -3.01
C PRO A 53 -6.33 9.29 -3.83
N GLY A 54 -5.04 9.00 -3.67
CA GLY A 54 -4.36 7.88 -4.34
C GLY A 54 -4.91 6.53 -3.87
N ALA A 55 -4.97 6.30 -2.56
CA ALA A 55 -5.52 5.07 -2.01
C ALA A 55 -7.01 4.86 -2.38
N ILE A 56 -7.80 5.94 -2.39
CA ILE A 56 -9.22 5.90 -2.79
C ILE A 56 -9.36 5.56 -4.27
N ARG A 57 -8.48 6.08 -5.15
CA ARG A 57 -8.47 5.69 -6.57
C ARG A 57 -8.29 4.18 -6.73
N GLU A 58 -7.38 3.57 -5.99
CA GLU A 58 -7.13 2.14 -6.11
C GLU A 58 -8.35 1.30 -5.69
N LEU A 59 -9.07 1.75 -4.65
CA LEU A 59 -10.34 1.16 -4.24
C LEU A 59 -11.41 1.31 -5.33
N VAL A 60 -11.58 2.50 -5.91
CA VAL A 60 -12.57 2.73 -6.98
C VAL A 60 -12.28 1.86 -8.19
N LEU A 61 -11.02 1.74 -8.61
CA LEU A 61 -10.63 0.86 -9.71
C LEU A 61 -10.95 -0.61 -9.42
N ALA A 62 -10.71 -1.07 -8.19
CA ALA A 62 -11.09 -2.42 -7.78
C ALA A 62 -12.61 -2.62 -7.73
N LEU A 63 -13.39 -1.57 -7.43
CA LEU A 63 -14.85 -1.64 -7.36
C LEU A 63 -15.55 -1.52 -8.70
N GLY A 64 -14.98 -0.78 -9.64
CA GLY A 64 -15.56 -0.48 -10.96
C GLY A 64 -15.25 -1.50 -12.05
N GLY A 65 -14.38 -2.46 -11.79
CA GLY A 65 -14.13 -3.63 -12.65
C GLY A 65 -15.14 -4.75 -12.46
#